data_AF-A0A3P7P2I3-F1
#
_entry.id   AF-A0A3P7P2I3-F1
#
_cell.length_a   1.000
_cell.length_b   1.000
_cell.length_c   1.000
_cell.angle_alpha   90.00
_cell.angle_beta   90.00
_cell.angle_gamma   90.00
#
_symmetry.space_group_name_H-M   'P 1'
#
loop_
_entity.id
_entity.type
_entity.pdbx_description
1 polymer ?
#
loop_
_entity_poly.entity_id
_entity_poly.type
_entity_poly.pdbx_seq_one_letter_code
_entity_poly.pdbx_strand_id
1 'polypeptide(L)'
;MKQPTAPADSEMSLSKIVESFLLHQHAQCPYPVSVCPRFSLYHPHRCPEPQQDSSIDYTRRLFMREAFSGSMRMRCSQKYDRRFIHSRFQPISVVRELDEDVQTAVCFSVSA
;
A
#
# COMPACT_ATOMS: atom_id res chain seq x y z
N MET A 1 -42.97 -17.96 -6.98
CA MET A 1 -42.40 -17.57 -8.29
C MET A 1 -42.87 -16.15 -8.60
N LYS A 2 -41.96 -15.17 -8.57
CA LYS A 2 -42.20 -13.79 -9.04
C LYS A 2 -40.97 -13.32 -9.81
N GLN A 3 -41.25 -12.58 -10.87
CA GLN A 3 -40.48 -12.35 -12.09
C GLN A 3 -39.03 -11.84 -11.96
N PRO A 4 -38.20 -12.07 -13.00
CA PRO A 4 -36.91 -11.42 -13.19
C PRO A 4 -37.11 -9.96 -13.63
N THR A 5 -36.54 -9.00 -12.90
CA THR A 5 -36.50 -7.59 -13.33
C THR A 5 -35.34 -7.41 -14.32
N ALA A 6 -35.68 -7.22 -15.60
CA ALA A 6 -34.79 -6.84 -16.68
C ALA A 6 -34.18 -5.42 -16.43
N PRO A 7 -33.10 -5.04 -17.15
CA PRO A 7 -32.17 -4.03 -16.70
C PRO A 7 -32.77 -2.62 -16.82
N ALA A 8 -32.61 -1.81 -15.77
CA ALA A 8 -32.99 -0.41 -15.81
C ALA A 8 -31.99 0.37 -16.67
N ASP A 9 -32.31 0.48 -17.95
CA ASP A 9 -31.64 1.37 -18.89
C ASP A 9 -31.77 2.84 -18.42
N SER A 10 -30.62 3.50 -18.32
CA SER A 10 -30.44 4.94 -18.55
C SER A 10 -31.27 5.97 -17.75
N GLU A 11 -31.70 5.71 -16.51
CA GLU A 11 -32.07 6.82 -15.62
C GLU A 11 -30.79 7.42 -15.00
N MET A 12 -30.53 8.70 -15.31
CA MET A 12 -29.51 9.53 -14.66
C MET A 12 -29.95 9.78 -13.22
N SER A 13 -29.56 8.88 -12.32
CA SER A 13 -29.80 9.04 -10.89
C SER A 13 -28.80 10.01 -10.27
N LEU A 14 -29.20 10.71 -9.21
CA LEU A 14 -28.30 11.57 -8.43
C LEU A 14 -27.05 10.81 -7.98
N SER A 15 -27.18 9.53 -7.64
CA SER A 15 -26.05 8.68 -7.26
C SER A 15 -25.00 8.57 -8.37
N LYS A 16 -25.42 8.37 -9.64
CA LYS A 16 -24.50 8.32 -10.79
C LYS A 16 -23.85 9.69 -11.05
N ILE A 17 -24.57 10.79 -10.82
CA ILE A 17 -24.04 12.14 -10.97
C ILE A 17 -22.96 12.41 -9.90
N VAL A 18 -23.23 12.05 -8.65
CA VAL A 18 -22.27 12.20 -7.55
C VAL A 18 -21.04 11.33 -7.78
N GLU A 19 -21.22 10.08 -8.20
CA GLU A 19 -20.10 9.19 -8.52
C GLU A 19 -19.24 9.75 -9.66
N SER A 20 -19.85 10.19 -10.77
CA SER A 20 -19.09 10.76 -11.89
C SER A 20 -18.37 12.06 -11.53
N PHE A 21 -18.95 12.89 -10.65
CA PHE A 21 -18.31 14.08 -10.11
C PHE A 21 -17.07 13.74 -9.25
N LEU A 22 -17.20 12.79 -8.32
CA LEU A 22 -16.10 12.37 -7.46
C LEU A 22 -14.97 11.69 -8.24
N LEU A 23 -15.30 10.91 -9.27
CA LEU A 23 -14.31 10.31 -10.17
C LEU A 23 -13.56 11.35 -11.00
N HIS A 24 -14.26 12.36 -11.53
CA HIS A 24 -13.61 13.50 -12.20
C HIS A 24 -12.67 14.25 -11.27
N GLN A 25 -13.10 14.47 -10.03
CA GLN A 25 -12.25 15.11 -9.03
C GLN A 25 -11.00 14.28 -8.69
N HIS A 26 -11.13 12.97 -8.60
CA HIS A 26 -10.00 12.08 -8.40
C HIS A 26 -9.01 12.12 -9.58
N ALA A 27 -9.50 12.14 -10.81
CA ALA A 27 -8.66 12.25 -12.01
C ALA A 27 -7.83 13.55 -12.07
N GLN A 28 -8.29 14.61 -11.39
CA GLN A 28 -7.57 15.88 -11.28
C GLN A 28 -6.55 15.91 -10.13
N CYS A 29 -6.45 14.86 -9.32
CA CYS A 29 -5.47 14.82 -8.23
C CYS A 29 -4.03 14.73 -8.78
N PRO A 30 -3.04 15.32 -8.08
CA PRO A 30 -1.64 15.27 -8.51
C PRO A 30 -1.05 13.85 -8.50
N TYR A 31 -1.56 12.97 -7.64
CA TYR A 31 -1.09 11.60 -7.46
C TYR A 31 -2.28 10.63 -7.33
N PRO A 32 -2.94 10.25 -8.45
CA PRO A 32 -4.10 9.37 -8.40
C PRO A 32 -3.71 7.97 -7.91
N VAL A 33 -4.38 7.50 -6.85
CA VAL A 33 -4.20 6.16 -6.26
C VAL A 33 -5.27 5.20 -6.78
N SER A 34 -4.89 3.98 -7.11
CA SER A 34 -5.82 2.95 -7.63
C SER A 34 -6.90 2.56 -6.61
N VAL A 35 -6.59 2.64 -5.31
CA VAL A 35 -7.54 2.41 -4.22
C VAL A 35 -7.79 3.74 -3.53
N CYS A 36 -8.97 4.32 -3.79
CA CYS A 36 -9.35 5.58 -3.20
C CYS A 36 -9.78 5.44 -1.73
N PRO A 37 -9.39 6.38 -0.85
CA PRO A 37 -10.01 6.54 0.46
C PRO A 37 -11.47 7.01 0.30
N ARG A 38 -12.21 7.05 1.42
CA ARG A 38 -13.60 7.54 1.41
C ARG A 38 -13.65 9.00 0.92
N PHE A 39 -14.51 9.27 -0.05
CA PHE A 39 -14.77 10.62 -0.54
C PHE A 39 -15.61 11.42 0.47
N SER A 40 -15.33 12.73 0.56
CA SER A 40 -16.18 13.68 1.27
C SER A 40 -16.97 14.49 0.25
N LEU A 41 -18.27 14.69 0.49
CA LEU A 41 -19.07 15.61 -0.32
C LEU A 41 -18.92 17.07 0.12
N TYR A 42 -18.40 17.31 1.33
CA TYR A 42 -18.26 18.64 1.90
C TYR A 42 -16.94 19.32 1.54
N HIS A 43 -15.90 18.53 1.25
CA HIS A 43 -14.56 19.02 0.98
C HIS A 43 -14.02 18.42 -0.30
N PRO A 44 -13.23 19.18 -1.09
CA PRO A 44 -12.66 18.64 -2.29
C PRO A 44 -11.69 17.49 -1.99
N HIS A 45 -11.82 16.39 -2.72
CA HIS A 45 -10.91 15.26 -2.60
C HIS A 45 -9.50 15.64 -3.06
N ARG A 46 -8.51 15.27 -2.23
CA ARG A 46 -7.09 15.28 -2.56
C ARG A 46 -6.53 13.92 -2.20
N CYS A 47 -5.87 13.28 -3.16
CA CYS A 47 -5.18 12.03 -2.90
C CYS A 47 -4.12 12.22 -1.81
N PRO A 48 -3.89 11.21 -0.96
CA PRO A 48 -2.77 11.24 -0.04
C PRO A 48 -1.49 11.41 -0.86
N GLU A 49 -0.64 12.36 -0.46
CA GLU A 49 0.64 12.54 -1.12
C GLU A 49 1.45 11.23 -1.00
N PRO A 50 2.13 10.79 -2.07
CA PRO A 50 3.04 9.68 -1.97
C PRO A 50 4.09 10.11 -0.96
N GLN A 51 3.99 9.55 0.25
CA GLN A 51 5.10 9.60 1.17
C GLN A 51 6.22 8.92 0.41
N GLN A 52 7.23 9.70 0.02
CA GLN A 52 8.48 9.10 -0.39
C GLN A 52 8.91 8.31 0.84
N ASP A 53 8.70 7.00 0.78
CA ASP A 53 9.35 6.05 1.66
C ASP A 53 10.81 6.40 1.47
N SER A 54 11.32 7.22 2.39
CA SER A 54 12.68 7.68 2.32
C SER A 54 13.49 6.39 2.36
N SER A 55 13.93 5.94 1.20
CA SER A 55 14.99 4.97 1.05
C SER A 55 16.25 5.71 1.49
N ILE A 56 16.28 6.12 2.75
CA ILE A 56 17.53 6.25 3.46
C ILE A 56 17.96 4.81 3.54
N ASP A 57 18.98 4.45 2.78
CA ASP A 57 19.47 3.08 2.63
C ASP A 57 19.25 2.33 3.93
N TYR A 58 18.37 1.33 3.93
CA TYR A 58 18.03 0.62 5.16
C TYR A 58 19.30 0.11 5.85
N THR A 59 20.28 -0.30 5.05
CA THR A 59 21.66 -0.60 5.44
C THR A 59 22.33 0.55 6.18
N ARG A 60 22.26 1.79 5.69
CA ARG A 60 22.81 2.97 6.36
C ARG A 60 22.07 3.24 7.68
N ARG A 61 20.74 3.13 7.73
CA ARG A 61 19.98 3.28 8.99
C ARG A 61 20.34 2.20 10.01
N LEU A 62 20.48 0.95 9.58
CA LEU A 62 20.93 -0.17 10.42
C LEU A 62 22.36 0.05 10.94
N PHE A 63 23.28 0.43 10.06
CA PHE A 63 24.66 0.70 10.40
C PHE A 63 24.75 1.82 11.44
N MET A 64 24.01 2.93 11.25
CA MET A 64 23.94 4.00 12.24
C MET A 64 23.32 3.52 13.56
N ARG A 65 22.32 2.62 13.54
CA ARG A 65 21.71 2.06 14.77
C ARG A 65 22.72 1.30 15.60
N GLU A 66 23.55 0.50 14.94
CA GLU A 66 24.57 -0.33 15.58
C GLU A 66 25.77 0.50 16.04
N ALA A 67 26.22 1.45 15.22
CA ALA A 67 27.30 2.38 15.54
C ALA A 67 26.95 3.34 16.69
N PHE A 68 25.68 3.77 16.80
CA PHE A 68 25.20 4.67 17.86
C PHE A 68 24.35 3.95 18.92
N SER A 69 24.62 2.66 19.14
CA SER A 69 23.93 1.80 20.10
C SER A 69 23.97 2.39 21.53
N GLY A 70 22.91 3.11 21.89
CA GLY A 70 22.79 3.85 23.16
C GLY A 70 22.01 5.16 23.04
N SER A 71 21.88 5.73 21.84
CA SER A 71 21.11 6.95 21.63
C SER A 71 19.59 6.69 21.66
N MET A 72 18.91 7.22 22.68
CA MET A 72 17.43 7.24 22.80
C MET A 72 16.72 7.80 21.56
N ARG A 73 17.42 8.58 20.72
CA ARG A 73 16.88 9.26 19.54
C ARG A 73 16.54 8.30 18.38
N MET A 74 17.04 7.06 18.38
CA MET A 74 16.78 6.09 17.30
C MET A 74 15.68 5.05 17.61
N ARG A 75 15.10 5.03 18.83
CA ARG A 75 14.04 4.06 19.17
C ARG A 75 12.76 4.25 18.35
N CYS A 76 12.46 5.46 17.90
CA CYS A 76 11.31 5.75 17.04
C CYS A 76 11.48 5.21 15.60
N SER A 77 12.72 4.93 15.15
CA SER A 77 13.00 4.39 13.81
C SER A 77 12.47 2.97 13.62
N GLN A 78 12.35 2.18 14.70
CA GLN A 78 12.07 0.75 14.61
C GLN A 78 10.70 0.41 13.98
N LYS A 79 9.69 1.29 14.14
CA LYS A 79 8.37 1.11 13.50
C LYS A 79 8.43 1.34 11.98
N TYR A 80 9.18 2.35 11.56
CA TYR A 80 9.39 2.67 10.15
C TYR A 80 10.27 1.62 9.47
N ASP A 81 11.33 1.17 10.15
CA ASP A 81 12.19 0.10 9.68
C ASP A 81 11.39 -1.18 9.44
N ARG A 82 10.53 -1.59 10.39
CA ARG A 82 9.66 -2.76 10.20
C ARG A 82 8.73 -2.59 9.01
N ARG A 83 8.06 -1.43 8.87
CA ARG A 83 7.19 -1.16 7.72
C ARG A 83 7.95 -1.23 6.39
N PHE A 84 9.17 -0.70 6.34
CA PHE A 84 10.04 -0.73 5.16
C PHE A 84 10.45 -2.15 4.77
N ILE A 85 10.89 -2.96 5.75
CA ILE A 85 11.21 -4.37 5.49
C ILE A 85 9.94 -5.06 4.98
N HIS A 86 8.82 -4.92 5.70
CA HIS A 86 7.52 -5.53 5.36
C HIS A 86 6.97 -5.15 3.98
N SER A 87 7.16 -3.91 3.51
CA SER A 87 6.69 -3.47 2.20
C SER A 87 7.54 -4.01 1.04
N ARG A 88 8.80 -4.36 1.29
CA ARG A 88 9.76 -4.84 0.29
C ARG A 88 10.05 -6.34 0.38
N PHE A 89 9.29 -7.11 1.17
CA PHE A 89 9.42 -8.57 1.20
C PHE A 89 9.15 -9.13 -0.19
N GLN A 90 10.19 -9.66 -0.82
CA GLN A 90 10.06 -10.45 -2.05
C GLN A 90 10.70 -11.83 -1.81
N PRO A 91 10.01 -12.91 -2.21
CA PRO A 91 10.61 -14.25 -2.17
C PRO A 91 11.73 -14.30 -3.22
N ILE A 92 12.96 -14.56 -2.79
CA ILE A 92 14.13 -14.63 -3.70
C ILE A 92 14.22 -16.02 -4.33
N SER A 93 13.98 -17.06 -3.54
CA SER A 93 14.07 -18.44 -4.00
C SER A 93 13.22 -19.35 -3.14
N VAL A 94 12.69 -20.39 -3.79
CA VAL A 94 12.01 -21.51 -3.15
C VAL A 94 12.87 -22.73 -3.39
N VAL A 95 13.54 -23.23 -2.34
CA VAL A 95 14.24 -24.52 -2.42
C VAL A 95 13.17 -25.60 -2.30
N ARG A 96 12.97 -26.37 -3.37
CA ARG A 96 12.11 -27.56 -3.37
C ARG A 96 13.02 -28.77 -3.22
N GLU A 97 13.07 -29.34 -2.03
CA GLU A 97 13.69 -30.65 -1.83
C GLU A 97 12.71 -31.73 -2.31
N LEU A 98 13.21 -32.60 -3.17
CA LEU A 98 12.41 -33.57 -3.94
C LEU A 98 12.29 -34.89 -3.18
N ASP A 99 12.02 -34.89 -1.88
CA ASP A 99 11.68 -36.09 -1.12
C ASP A 99 10.95 -35.68 0.17
N GLU A 100 10.08 -36.55 0.64
CA GLU A 100 8.81 -36.24 1.30
C GLU A 100 8.90 -35.49 2.65
N ASP A 101 8.03 -34.48 2.78
CA ASP A 101 7.49 -33.91 4.00
C ASP A 101 8.45 -33.39 5.08
N VAL A 102 9.15 -32.27 4.84
CA VAL A 102 9.19 -31.11 5.78
C VAL A 102 10.17 -30.01 5.34
N GLN A 103 9.67 -28.76 5.43
CA GLN A 103 10.34 -27.45 5.34
C GLN A 103 10.82 -26.95 3.97
N THR A 104 9.93 -26.20 3.32
CA THR A 104 10.26 -25.23 2.28
C THR A 104 10.88 -23.97 2.92
N ALA A 105 12.21 -23.84 2.90
CA ALA A 105 12.88 -22.61 3.32
C ALA A 105 12.63 -21.50 2.27
N VAL A 106 12.10 -20.36 2.71
CA VAL A 106 11.91 -19.16 1.86
C VAL A 106 12.92 -18.10 2.29
N CYS A 107 13.79 -17.69 1.37
CA CYS A 107 14.73 -16.59 1.60
C CYS A 107 14.08 -15.28 1.15
N PHE A 108 14.10 -14.28 2.05
CA PHE A 108 13.59 -12.93 1.78
C PHE A 108 14.74 -11.94 1.84
N SER A 109 14.86 -11.07 0.83
CA SER A 109 15.76 -9.92 0.87
C SER A 109 14.94 -8.65 0.86
N VAL A 110 15.57 -7.59 1.34
CA VAL A 110 15.08 -6.23 1.16
C VAL A 110 15.82 -5.68 -0.07
N SER A 111 15.11 -5.50 -1.17
CA SER A 111 15.65 -4.84 -2.37
C SER A 111 15.97 -3.37 -2.02
N ALA A 112 17.24 -2.99 -2.18
CA ALA A 112 17.74 -1.64 -1.87
C ALA A 112 17.21 -0.58 -2.84
#